data_AF-A0A449BBR4-F1
#
_entry.id   AF-A0A449BBR4-F1
#
_cell.length_a   1.000
_cell.length_b   1.000
_cell.length_c   1.000
_cell.angle_alpha   90.00
_cell.angle_beta   90.00
_cell.angle_gamma   90.00
#
_symmetry.space_group_name_H-M   'P 1'
#
loop_
_entity.id
_entity.type
_entity.pdbx_description
1 polymer ?
#
loop_
_entity_poly.entity_id
_entity_poly.type
_entity_poly.pdbx_seq_one_letter_code
_entity_poly.pdbx_strand_id
1 'polypeptide(L)'
;MNVFKKFVVLVLVVMGVIGLVSCKPEITKNVVEFVNTEFSNDKVEDGSKLLRLSDPLKDGYVFDDWYEDEEYQVLFDFSKPLKENTKIYANFYISIKKLLEVGVELSHGEVSEDKYMVKGKIKTINQMEYGNMIISDGNDEISVYGVYGSNNEKYSELIQKPVVGDIVVLRGPLKKFNEEIELNKTVLIKYEKGEPNSNIDLDEYEELTILDARTKKIDHKVIVNGVVAQITYANGKKTNGVYLVDNTNAIYLYDNNIASTVKVGDTIKVAGIRTNFILEDEKNQASRHGYEGAIQLADIVLLEKKELNSSFDETWIQQKTIKELMETNPRIENITGSIYRANAYIKKVPGTGFVNYYFNDLDDKTGSYTYSMNNGSDFTWLDEYDGQLRTVYLSVINAKSTASGIQYRFIPIKIGDLFEYDSKYNPIYAVKYYGVDQFEKSIIIHFHQIKN
;
A
#
# COMPACT_ATOMS: atom_id res chain seq x y z
N MET A 1 42.16 41.19 -96.84
CA MET A 1 41.61 40.19 -95.90
C MET A 1 42.13 40.58 -94.51
N ASN A 2 41.52 41.59 -93.91
CA ASN A 2 40.45 41.49 -92.89
C ASN A 2 40.85 40.66 -91.66
N VAL A 3 40.79 41.13 -90.41
CA VAL A 3 40.61 42.47 -89.79
C VAL A 3 40.77 42.25 -88.26
N PHE A 4 41.57 43.11 -87.61
CA PHE A 4 41.39 43.76 -86.27
C PHE A 4 41.32 42.91 -84.97
N LYS A 5 42.19 43.16 -83.95
CA LYS A 5 42.15 44.22 -82.89
C LYS A 5 40.97 44.02 -81.91
N LYS A 6 41.00 44.18 -80.58
CA LYS A 6 41.83 44.79 -79.50
C LYS A 6 41.24 44.18 -78.19
N PHE A 7 41.93 44.04 -77.04
CA PHE A 7 42.10 45.12 -76.05
C PHE A 7 43.05 44.69 -74.92
N VAL A 8 43.79 45.69 -74.42
CA VAL A 8 44.80 45.70 -73.34
C VAL A 8 44.17 46.33 -72.08
N VAL A 9 44.77 46.07 -70.89
CA VAL A 9 44.93 46.93 -69.67
C VAL A 9 44.63 46.11 -68.38
N LEU A 10 45.65 45.64 -67.62
CA LEU A 10 46.30 46.25 -66.41
C LEU A 10 45.44 45.98 -65.13
N VAL A 11 45.91 45.41 -64.01
CA VAL A 11 46.94 45.89 -63.06
C VAL A 11 47.34 44.76 -62.08
N LEU A 12 48.64 44.71 -61.76
CA LEU A 12 49.34 44.02 -60.66
C LEU A 12 48.64 44.06 -59.29
N VAL A 13 48.45 42.91 -58.63
CA VAL A 13 48.55 42.76 -57.16
C VAL A 13 49.05 41.34 -56.82
N VAL A 14 50.33 41.29 -56.41
CA VAL A 14 50.89 40.46 -55.33
C VAL A 14 51.20 38.97 -55.58
N MET A 15 52.51 38.75 -55.53
CA MET A 15 53.27 37.55 -55.16
C MET A 15 52.54 36.51 -54.30
N GLY A 16 52.84 35.24 -54.58
CA GLY A 16 52.94 34.20 -53.55
C GLY A 16 51.64 33.49 -53.21
N VAL A 17 51.30 32.45 -53.98
CA VAL A 17 50.55 31.32 -53.42
C VAL A 17 51.53 30.17 -53.27
N ILE A 18 52.24 30.24 -52.15
CA ILE A 18 52.87 29.12 -51.45
C ILE A 18 51.84 28.00 -51.33
N GLY A 19 52.27 26.76 -51.53
CA GLY A 19 51.43 25.57 -51.36
C GLY A 19 50.69 25.62 -50.02
N LEU A 20 49.37 25.73 -50.08
CA LEU A 20 48.50 25.45 -48.96
C LEU A 20 48.54 23.94 -48.73
N VAL A 21 49.47 23.51 -47.86
CA VAL A 21 49.30 22.26 -47.13
C VAL A 21 47.96 22.39 -46.42
N SER A 22 46.96 21.65 -46.91
CA SER A 22 45.70 21.46 -46.21
C SER A 22 46.02 20.74 -44.91
N CYS A 23 46.18 21.50 -43.82
CA CYS A 23 46.18 20.96 -42.48
C CYS A 23 44.73 20.51 -42.21
N LYS A 24 44.41 19.24 -42.52
CA LYS A 24 43.20 18.62 -41.98
C LYS A 24 43.37 18.64 -40.45
N PRO A 25 42.44 19.23 -39.68
CA PRO A 25 42.51 19.11 -38.23
C PRO A 25 42.50 17.63 -37.88
N GLU A 26 43.52 17.20 -37.15
CA GLU A 26 43.58 15.84 -36.63
C GLU A 26 42.51 15.74 -35.55
N ILE A 27 41.43 15.02 -35.86
CA ILE A 27 40.32 14.82 -34.93
C ILE A 27 40.81 13.86 -33.86
N THR A 28 41.04 14.36 -32.64
CA THR A 28 41.33 13.53 -31.46
C THR A 28 40.14 12.59 -31.23
N LYS A 29 40.41 11.30 -31.03
CA LYS A 29 39.38 10.30 -30.71
C LYS A 29 39.70 9.62 -29.38
N ASN A 30 38.68 9.51 -28.55
CA ASN A 30 38.71 8.75 -27.31
C ASN A 30 38.36 7.28 -27.59
N VAL A 31 39.13 6.37 -27.02
CA VAL A 31 38.87 4.93 -27.03
C VAL A 31 37.87 4.60 -25.93
N VAL A 32 36.80 3.91 -26.29
CA VAL A 32 35.86 3.32 -25.33
C VAL A 32 36.10 1.82 -25.28
N GLU A 33 36.48 1.30 -24.12
CA GLU A 33 36.61 -0.13 -23.86
C GLU A 33 35.33 -0.63 -23.17
N PHE A 34 34.67 -1.59 -23.80
CA PHE A 34 33.50 -2.25 -23.24
C PHE A 34 33.97 -3.50 -22.48
N VAL A 35 33.79 -3.50 -21.16
CA VAL A 35 34.26 -4.56 -20.27
C VAL A 35 33.09 -5.50 -19.94
N ASN A 36 33.39 -6.79 -19.77
CA ASN A 36 32.45 -7.88 -19.50
C ASN A 36 31.46 -8.17 -20.63
N THR A 37 31.85 -7.90 -21.86
CA THR A 37 31.07 -8.18 -23.08
C THR A 37 31.98 -8.66 -24.21
N GLU A 38 31.36 -9.22 -25.24
CA GLU A 38 31.88 -9.55 -26.56
C GLU A 38 32.11 -8.33 -27.47
N PHE A 39 31.67 -7.12 -27.10
CA PHE A 39 31.83 -5.94 -27.93
C PHE A 39 33.30 -5.53 -28.05
N SER A 40 33.69 -5.12 -29.26
CA SER A 40 35.01 -4.55 -29.52
C SER A 40 35.06 -3.08 -29.10
N ASN A 41 36.25 -2.59 -28.74
CA ASN A 41 36.46 -1.18 -28.40
C ASN A 41 36.01 -0.25 -29.53
N ASP A 42 35.40 0.88 -29.17
CA ASP A 42 34.96 1.92 -30.11
C ASP A 42 35.87 3.16 -30.02
N LYS A 43 35.83 4.01 -31.05
CA LYS A 43 36.58 5.27 -31.14
C LYS A 43 35.64 6.42 -31.44
N VAL A 44 35.36 7.21 -30.41
CA VAL A 44 34.45 8.36 -30.45
C VAL A 44 35.26 9.66 -30.57
N GLU A 45 34.82 10.63 -31.38
CA GLU A 45 35.49 11.93 -31.48
C GLU A 45 35.47 12.67 -30.13
N ASP A 46 36.56 13.35 -29.79
CA ASP A 46 36.68 14.07 -28.51
C ASP A 46 35.56 15.11 -28.36
N GLY A 47 34.95 15.16 -27.18
CA GLY A 47 33.79 15.99 -26.88
C GLY A 47 32.47 15.51 -27.49
N SER A 48 32.45 14.38 -28.21
CA SER A 48 31.23 13.74 -28.70
C SER A 48 30.67 12.72 -27.71
N LYS A 49 29.40 12.34 -27.89
CA LYS A 49 28.71 11.35 -27.06
C LYS A 49 28.93 9.95 -27.59
N LEU A 50 29.04 8.96 -26.72
CA LEU A 50 28.98 7.56 -27.11
C LEU A 50 27.54 7.20 -27.49
N LEU A 51 27.35 6.58 -28.65
CA LEU A 51 26.06 6.02 -29.02
C LEU A 51 25.81 4.73 -28.23
N ARG A 52 24.66 4.62 -27.55
CA ARG A 52 24.27 3.39 -26.87
C ARG A 52 24.06 2.27 -27.89
N LEU A 53 24.84 1.20 -27.76
CA LEU A 53 24.71 -0.01 -28.56
C LEU A 53 23.49 -0.84 -28.11
N SER A 54 23.14 -1.87 -28.87
CA SER A 54 22.21 -2.90 -28.38
C SER A 54 22.77 -3.54 -27.11
N ASP A 55 21.88 -4.00 -26.23
CA ASP A 55 22.30 -4.66 -25.00
C ASP A 55 23.14 -5.93 -25.32
N PRO A 56 24.27 -6.14 -24.63
CA PRO A 56 25.15 -7.27 -24.87
C PRO A 56 24.47 -8.58 -24.47
N LEU A 57 24.79 -9.66 -25.17
CA LEU A 57 24.16 -10.96 -24.96
C LEU A 57 25.12 -11.90 -24.23
N LYS A 58 24.63 -12.50 -23.14
CA LYS A 58 25.38 -13.50 -22.37
C LYS A 58 24.48 -14.68 -22.03
N ASP A 59 24.84 -15.86 -22.54
CA ASP A 59 24.01 -17.06 -22.40
C ASP A 59 23.74 -17.40 -20.92
N GLY A 60 22.47 -17.55 -20.56
CA GLY A 60 22.03 -17.79 -19.19
C GLY A 60 22.08 -16.57 -18.26
N TYR A 61 22.30 -15.37 -18.78
CA TYR A 61 22.34 -14.12 -18.01
C TYR A 61 21.43 -13.05 -18.64
N VAL A 62 20.94 -12.15 -17.81
CA VAL A 62 20.16 -10.98 -18.17
C VAL A 62 21.02 -9.75 -17.95
N PHE A 63 21.19 -8.94 -19.00
CA PHE A 63 21.89 -7.66 -18.93
C PHE A 63 21.10 -6.68 -18.05
N ASP A 64 21.78 -6.01 -17.12
CA ASP A 64 21.18 -4.97 -16.25
C ASP A 64 21.36 -3.58 -16.88
N ASP A 65 22.60 -3.08 -16.88
CA ASP A 65 22.97 -1.84 -17.57
C ASP A 65 24.50 -1.70 -17.66
N TRP A 66 24.95 -0.59 -18.24
CA TRP A 66 26.34 -0.14 -18.28
C TRP A 66 26.69 0.72 -17.07
N TYR A 67 27.85 0.48 -16.49
CA TYR A 67 28.36 1.18 -15.33
C TYR A 67 29.73 1.82 -15.60
N GLU A 68 30.03 2.90 -14.88
CA GLU A 68 31.32 3.61 -14.92
C GLU A 68 32.41 2.87 -14.12
N ASP A 69 32.01 1.99 -13.19
CA ASP A 69 32.88 1.28 -12.25
C ASP A 69 32.67 -0.25 -12.26
N GLU A 70 33.71 -0.97 -11.83
CA GLU A 70 33.73 -2.44 -11.74
C GLU A 70 32.82 -2.97 -10.62
N GLU A 71 32.51 -2.13 -9.62
CA GLU A 71 31.63 -2.45 -8.51
C GLU A 71 30.14 -2.20 -8.82
N TYR A 72 29.83 -1.74 -10.04
CA TYR A 72 28.49 -1.46 -10.55
C TYR A 72 27.67 -0.51 -9.66
N GLN A 73 28.32 0.55 -9.14
CA GLN A 73 27.68 1.55 -8.28
C GLN A 73 27.17 2.76 -9.05
N VAL A 74 27.79 3.12 -10.18
CA VAL A 74 27.54 4.33 -10.95
C VAL A 74 27.12 3.97 -12.37
N LEU A 75 25.88 4.28 -12.74
CA LEU A 75 25.40 4.07 -14.12
C LEU A 75 26.12 4.98 -15.11
N PHE A 76 26.48 4.43 -16.26
CA PHE A 76 27.10 5.18 -17.34
C PHE A 76 26.07 6.06 -18.07
N ASP A 77 26.30 7.37 -18.08
CA ASP A 77 25.41 8.34 -18.72
C ASP A 77 25.82 8.61 -20.19
N PHE A 78 25.19 7.88 -21.11
CA PHE A 78 25.37 8.05 -22.57
C PHE A 78 25.04 9.46 -23.09
N SER A 79 24.37 10.31 -22.31
CA SER A 79 24.07 11.68 -22.72
C SER A 79 25.25 12.64 -22.54
N LYS A 80 26.27 12.26 -21.76
CA LYS A 80 27.46 13.07 -21.50
C LYS A 80 28.51 12.92 -22.61
N PRO A 81 29.15 14.02 -23.03
CA PRO A 81 30.25 13.95 -23.98
C PRO A 81 31.50 13.32 -23.34
N LEU A 82 32.15 12.43 -24.09
CA LEU A 82 33.41 11.81 -23.69
C LEU A 82 34.58 12.76 -23.97
N LYS A 83 35.42 12.98 -22.96
CA LYS A 83 36.59 13.89 -23.03
C LYS A 83 37.93 13.17 -22.86
N GLU A 84 37.88 11.87 -22.63
CA GLU A 84 39.05 11.01 -22.46
C GLU A 84 38.69 9.55 -22.77
N ASN A 85 39.71 8.71 -22.90
CA ASN A 85 39.52 7.27 -23.01
C ASN A 85 38.76 6.75 -21.79
N THR A 86 37.72 5.94 -22.03
CA THR A 86 36.76 5.56 -20.99
C THR A 86 36.56 4.05 -21.02
N LYS A 87 36.46 3.44 -19.83
CA LYS A 87 35.98 2.07 -19.68
C LYS A 87 34.55 2.10 -19.22
N ILE A 88 33.71 1.22 -19.77
CA ILE A 88 32.35 1.00 -19.29
C ILE A 88 32.12 -0.48 -19.07
N TYR A 89 31.39 -0.81 -18.01
CA TYR A 89 31.29 -2.17 -17.49
C TYR A 89 29.86 -2.69 -17.62
N ALA A 90 29.69 -3.78 -18.37
CA ALA A 90 28.40 -4.44 -18.48
C ALA A 90 28.13 -5.27 -17.20
N ASN A 91 27.01 -5.00 -16.54
CA ASN A 91 26.55 -5.83 -15.43
C ASN A 91 25.48 -6.83 -15.88
N PHE A 92 25.52 -8.03 -15.31
CA PHE A 92 24.61 -9.11 -15.65
C PHE A 92 24.14 -9.84 -14.39
N TYR A 93 22.86 -10.19 -14.35
CA TYR A 93 22.29 -11.12 -13.38
C TYR A 93 22.11 -12.49 -14.02
N ILE A 94 22.30 -13.56 -13.25
CA ILE A 94 21.99 -14.90 -13.77
C ILE A 94 20.47 -15.02 -13.96
N SER A 95 20.03 -15.64 -15.05
CA SER A 95 18.59 -15.89 -15.27
C SER A 95 18.08 -16.97 -14.33
N ILE A 96 16.77 -16.96 -14.05
CA ILE A 96 16.19 -17.99 -13.17
C ILE A 96 16.31 -19.37 -13.83
N LYS A 97 16.06 -19.47 -15.13
CA LYS A 97 16.31 -20.69 -15.89
C LYS A 97 17.72 -21.25 -15.68
N LYS A 98 18.74 -20.40 -15.78
CA LYS A 98 20.12 -20.83 -15.64
C LYS A 98 20.44 -21.26 -14.21
N LEU A 99 19.88 -20.59 -13.22
CA LEU A 99 19.97 -21.02 -11.82
C LEU A 99 19.39 -22.42 -11.60
N LEU A 100 18.21 -22.69 -12.16
CA LEU A 100 17.60 -24.00 -12.07
C LEU A 100 18.47 -25.07 -12.73
N GLU A 101 19.04 -24.81 -13.92
CA GLU A 101 19.99 -25.73 -14.56
C GLU A 101 21.21 -26.02 -13.66
N VAL A 102 21.79 -25.00 -13.03
CA VAL A 102 22.93 -25.18 -12.12
C VAL A 102 22.54 -25.97 -10.88
N GLY A 103 21.36 -25.72 -10.32
CA GLY A 103 20.89 -26.41 -9.12
C GLY A 103 20.55 -27.89 -9.32
N VAL A 104 20.32 -28.34 -10.57
CA VAL A 104 20.04 -29.76 -10.88
C VAL A 104 21.19 -30.66 -10.42
N GLU A 105 22.43 -30.19 -10.57
CA GLU A 105 23.66 -30.91 -10.24
C GLU A 105 23.89 -31.06 -8.72
N LEU A 106 23.15 -30.31 -7.89
CA LEU A 106 23.25 -30.42 -6.44
C LEU A 106 22.64 -31.74 -5.94
N SER A 107 23.27 -32.31 -4.91
CA SER A 107 22.72 -33.41 -4.13
C SER A 107 21.63 -32.92 -3.18
N HIS A 108 20.77 -33.84 -2.72
CA HIS A 108 19.74 -33.51 -1.74
C HIS A 108 20.33 -32.88 -0.47
N GLY A 109 19.84 -31.71 -0.10
CA GLY A 109 20.28 -30.92 1.06
C GLY A 109 21.57 -30.11 0.84
N GLU A 110 22.23 -30.29 -0.32
CA GLU A 110 23.46 -29.58 -0.65
C GLU A 110 23.19 -28.09 -0.90
N VAL A 111 24.14 -27.27 -0.45
CA VAL A 111 24.15 -25.81 -0.65
C VAL A 111 25.36 -25.47 -1.50
N SER A 112 25.18 -24.71 -2.57
CA SER A 112 26.28 -24.32 -3.45
C SER A 112 27.30 -23.45 -2.71
N GLU A 113 28.58 -23.62 -3.05
CA GLU A 113 29.65 -22.72 -2.57
C GLU A 113 29.49 -21.31 -3.17
N ASP A 114 29.15 -21.26 -4.46
CA ASP A 114 28.91 -20.02 -5.18
C ASP A 114 27.64 -19.32 -4.72
N LYS A 115 27.68 -17.99 -4.77
CA LYS A 115 26.54 -17.11 -4.52
C LYS A 115 26.16 -16.40 -5.80
N TYR A 116 24.88 -16.42 -6.09
CA TYR A 116 24.35 -15.91 -7.34
C TYR A 116 23.58 -14.62 -7.13
N MET A 117 23.74 -13.69 -8.07
CA MET A 117 22.99 -12.43 -8.13
C MET A 117 21.83 -12.59 -9.11
N VAL A 118 20.61 -12.60 -8.60
CA VAL A 118 19.39 -12.78 -9.40
C VAL A 118 18.51 -11.54 -9.30
N LYS A 119 17.88 -11.15 -10.41
CA LYS A 119 16.83 -10.12 -10.45
C LYS A 119 15.50 -10.79 -10.75
N GLY A 120 14.46 -10.44 -10.00
CA GLY A 120 13.12 -10.99 -10.23
C GLY A 120 12.02 -10.19 -9.54
N LYS A 121 10.82 -10.24 -10.09
CA LYS A 121 9.61 -9.68 -9.50
C LYS A 121 9.08 -10.61 -8.42
N ILE A 122 8.79 -10.08 -7.23
CA ILE A 122 8.18 -10.87 -6.16
C ILE A 122 6.76 -11.25 -6.55
N LYS A 123 6.50 -12.56 -6.65
CA LYS A 123 5.18 -13.14 -6.93
C LYS A 123 4.38 -13.38 -5.66
N THR A 124 5.02 -13.92 -4.63
CA THR A 124 4.40 -14.24 -3.34
C THR A 124 5.39 -14.06 -2.21
N ILE A 125 4.89 -13.80 -0.99
CA ILE A 125 5.68 -13.86 0.24
C ILE A 125 4.93 -14.79 1.20
N ASN A 126 5.48 -15.97 1.44
CA ASN A 126 4.83 -17.06 2.17
C ASN A 126 5.16 -17.04 3.68
N GLN A 127 6.29 -16.45 4.08
CA GLN A 127 6.69 -16.32 5.49
C GLN A 127 7.31 -14.94 5.75
N MET A 128 6.53 -13.99 6.25
CA MET A 128 6.98 -12.60 6.45
C MET A 128 8.09 -12.44 7.48
N GLU A 129 8.26 -13.35 8.44
CA GLU A 129 9.34 -13.26 9.43
C GLU A 129 10.71 -13.34 8.73
N TYR A 130 10.86 -14.33 7.84
CA TYR A 130 12.10 -14.68 7.16
C TYR A 130 12.16 -14.18 5.71
N GLY A 131 11.06 -13.68 5.16
CA GLY A 131 11.00 -13.23 3.77
C GLY A 131 11.00 -14.38 2.77
N ASN A 132 10.45 -15.55 3.12
CA ASN A 132 10.37 -16.64 2.13
C ASN A 132 9.41 -16.21 1.02
N MET A 133 9.88 -16.25 -0.22
CA MET A 133 9.16 -15.69 -1.36
C MET A 133 9.37 -16.52 -2.62
N ILE A 134 8.50 -16.30 -3.61
CA ILE A 134 8.72 -16.75 -4.98
C ILE A 134 9.01 -15.51 -5.82
N ILE A 135 10.08 -15.56 -6.61
CA ILE A 135 10.41 -14.50 -7.57
C ILE A 135 10.34 -15.05 -9.00
N SER A 136 10.03 -14.17 -9.95
CA SER A 136 9.97 -14.51 -11.38
C SER A 136 10.72 -13.50 -12.23
N ASP A 137 11.36 -13.96 -13.29
CA ASP A 137 11.93 -13.12 -14.36
C ASP A 137 10.96 -12.96 -15.55
N GLY A 138 9.73 -13.45 -15.41
CA GLY A 138 8.66 -13.41 -16.42
C GLY A 138 8.45 -14.74 -17.15
N ASN A 139 9.49 -15.58 -17.24
CA ASN A 139 9.39 -16.89 -17.90
C ASN A 139 9.50 -18.03 -16.89
N ASP A 140 10.38 -17.88 -15.90
CA ASP A 140 10.67 -18.90 -14.91
C ASP A 140 10.44 -18.34 -13.50
N GLU A 141 10.31 -19.25 -12.53
CA GLU A 141 10.11 -18.91 -11.12
C GLU A 141 11.10 -19.70 -10.25
N ILE A 142 11.52 -19.10 -9.14
CA ILE A 142 12.35 -19.79 -8.15
C ILE A 142 11.91 -19.41 -6.74
N SER A 143 11.95 -20.40 -5.86
CA SER A 143 11.71 -20.21 -4.43
C SER A 143 12.93 -19.60 -3.75
N VAL A 144 12.69 -18.70 -2.80
CA VAL A 144 13.70 -18.08 -1.97
C VAL A 144 13.39 -18.40 -0.51
N TYR A 145 14.30 -19.13 0.13
CA TYR A 145 14.24 -19.47 1.54
C TYR A 145 15.14 -18.54 2.37
N GLY A 146 14.54 -17.52 2.96
CA GLY A 146 15.22 -16.51 3.77
C GLY A 146 15.80 -15.37 2.94
N VAL A 147 15.37 -14.16 3.28
CA VAL A 147 15.91 -12.88 2.78
C VAL A 147 16.34 -12.03 3.96
N TYR A 148 17.59 -11.57 3.93
CA TYR A 148 18.22 -10.83 5.01
C TYR A 148 18.75 -9.48 4.55
N GLY A 149 18.89 -8.55 5.49
CA GLY A 149 19.57 -7.28 5.26
C GLY A 149 21.09 -7.44 5.16
N SER A 150 21.77 -6.35 4.78
CA SER A 150 23.23 -6.33 4.66
C SER A 150 23.95 -6.56 6.01
N ASN A 151 23.30 -6.28 7.15
CA ASN A 151 23.83 -6.59 8.48
C ASN A 151 23.22 -7.86 9.08
N ASN A 152 22.70 -8.76 8.25
CA ASN A 152 22.10 -10.03 8.65
C ASN A 152 20.80 -9.87 9.47
N GLU A 153 20.11 -8.73 9.35
CA GLU A 153 18.77 -8.52 9.90
C GLU A 153 17.77 -9.46 9.22
N LYS A 154 16.80 -9.98 9.97
CA LYS A 154 15.71 -10.75 9.37
C LYS A 154 14.86 -9.85 8.47
N TYR A 155 14.22 -10.42 7.45
CA TYR A 155 13.28 -9.70 6.59
C TYR A 155 12.26 -8.83 7.35
N SER A 156 11.68 -9.38 8.42
CA SER A 156 10.72 -8.68 9.27
C SER A 156 11.30 -7.48 10.03
N GLU A 157 12.61 -7.42 10.23
CA GLU A 157 13.32 -6.35 10.95
C GLU A 157 13.78 -5.22 10.03
N LEU A 158 13.79 -5.44 8.70
CA LEU A 158 14.13 -4.41 7.73
C LEU A 158 13.19 -3.20 7.87
N ILE A 159 13.75 -2.00 8.00
CA ILE A 159 12.99 -0.74 8.08
C ILE A 159 12.28 -0.48 6.74
N GLN A 160 13.02 -0.65 5.65
CA GLN A 160 12.51 -0.61 4.28
C GLN A 160 12.67 -2.00 3.68
N LYS A 161 11.56 -2.59 3.21
CA LYS A 161 11.54 -3.94 2.65
C LYS A 161 10.68 -3.98 1.39
N PRO A 162 11.03 -4.85 0.43
CA PRO A 162 10.21 -5.03 -0.74
C PRO A 162 8.87 -5.70 -0.37
N VAL A 163 7.88 -5.62 -1.24
CA VAL A 163 6.59 -6.30 -1.09
C VAL A 163 6.27 -7.07 -2.39
N VAL A 164 5.21 -7.88 -2.37
CA VAL A 164 4.72 -8.51 -3.61
C VAL A 164 4.54 -7.45 -4.70
N GLY A 165 5.04 -7.74 -5.89
CA GLY A 165 5.06 -6.82 -7.02
C GLY A 165 6.37 -6.05 -7.19
N ASP A 166 7.16 -5.83 -6.13
CA ASP A 166 8.47 -5.18 -6.23
C ASP A 166 9.46 -6.05 -7.01
N ILE A 167 10.41 -5.40 -7.70
CA ILE A 167 11.52 -6.08 -8.38
C ILE A 167 12.70 -6.09 -7.42
N VAL A 168 13.17 -7.28 -7.06
CA VAL A 168 14.31 -7.44 -6.15
C VAL A 168 15.54 -7.90 -6.89
N VAL A 169 16.70 -7.47 -6.39
CA VAL A 169 18.00 -8.09 -6.68
C VAL A 169 18.48 -8.76 -5.41
N LEU A 170 18.59 -10.09 -5.46
CA LEU A 170 18.98 -10.93 -4.34
C LEU A 170 20.33 -11.59 -4.59
N ARG A 171 21.08 -11.81 -3.52
CA ARG A 171 22.34 -12.55 -3.55
C ARG A 171 22.33 -13.73 -2.59
N GLY A 172 22.49 -14.95 -3.08
CA GLY A 172 22.67 -16.09 -2.18
C GLY A 172 23.06 -17.38 -2.89
N PRO A 173 23.46 -18.40 -2.12
CA PRO A 173 23.70 -19.73 -2.66
C PRO A 173 22.38 -20.41 -3.06
N LEU A 174 22.50 -21.39 -3.95
CA LEU A 174 21.44 -22.35 -4.24
C LEU A 174 21.43 -23.47 -3.21
N LYS A 175 20.28 -24.08 -3.01
CA LYS A 175 20.11 -25.31 -2.24
C LYS A 175 19.11 -26.21 -2.95
N LYS A 176 19.34 -27.52 -2.93
CA LYS A 176 18.33 -28.51 -3.34
C LYS A 176 17.65 -29.08 -2.10
N PHE A 177 16.41 -28.72 -1.85
CA PHE A 177 15.64 -29.15 -0.67
C PHE A 177 14.40 -29.91 -1.12
N ASN A 178 14.26 -31.18 -0.70
CA ASN A 178 13.16 -32.05 -1.13
C ASN A 178 13.00 -32.13 -2.66
N GLU A 179 14.11 -32.23 -3.39
CA GLU A 179 14.20 -32.23 -4.86
C GLU A 179 13.89 -30.89 -5.55
N GLU A 180 13.45 -29.87 -4.81
CA GLU A 180 13.22 -28.52 -5.34
C GLU A 180 14.48 -27.66 -5.19
N ILE A 181 14.75 -26.84 -6.20
CA ILE A 181 15.86 -25.89 -6.21
C ILE A 181 15.37 -24.55 -5.67
N GLU A 182 16.05 -24.06 -4.64
CA GLU A 182 15.74 -22.77 -4.01
C GLU A 182 17.02 -21.93 -3.85
N LEU A 183 16.85 -20.62 -3.79
CA LEU A 183 17.87 -19.75 -3.21
C LEU A 183 17.78 -19.82 -1.69
N ASN A 184 18.91 -19.94 -1.01
CA ASN A 184 18.94 -20.15 0.44
C ASN A 184 19.72 -19.04 1.15
N LYS A 185 19.16 -18.49 2.25
CA LYS A 185 19.79 -17.45 3.08
C LYS A 185 20.35 -16.29 2.24
N THR A 186 19.47 -15.70 1.45
CA THR A 186 19.83 -14.63 0.53
C THR A 186 19.97 -13.28 1.23
N VAL A 187 20.81 -12.42 0.67
CA VAL A 187 20.93 -11.01 1.06
C VAL A 187 20.17 -10.17 0.04
N LEU A 188 19.31 -9.27 0.52
CA LEU A 188 18.69 -8.24 -0.30
C LEU A 188 19.74 -7.19 -0.67
N ILE A 189 20.04 -7.05 -1.97
CA ILE A 189 21.05 -6.10 -2.45
C ILE A 189 20.40 -4.75 -2.74
N LYS A 190 19.37 -4.76 -3.58
CA LYS A 190 18.54 -3.60 -3.90
C LYS A 190 17.15 -4.07 -4.29
N TYR A 191 16.19 -3.17 -4.25
CA TYR A 191 14.89 -3.40 -4.86
C TYR A 191 14.37 -2.11 -5.47
N GLU A 192 13.65 -2.26 -6.55
CA GLU A 192 12.91 -1.21 -7.22
C GLU A 192 11.44 -1.41 -6.85
N LYS A 193 10.75 -0.30 -6.53
CA LYS A 193 9.31 -0.37 -6.37
C LYS A 193 8.71 -0.83 -7.69
N GLY A 194 8.00 -1.96 -7.62
CA GLY A 194 7.18 -2.37 -8.74
C GLY A 194 6.19 -1.26 -9.03
N GLU A 195 5.78 -1.13 -10.28
CA GLU A 195 4.58 -0.33 -10.55
C GLU A 195 3.47 -0.80 -9.61
N PRO A 196 2.78 0.12 -8.89
CA PRO A 196 1.79 -0.23 -7.89
C PRO A 196 0.71 -1.07 -8.55
N ASN A 197 0.82 -2.40 -8.42
CA ASN A 197 -0.01 -3.38 -9.10
C ASN A 197 -0.51 -2.94 -10.50
N SER A 198 0.38 -2.80 -11.49
CA SER A 198 -0.03 -2.59 -12.89
C SER A 198 -0.75 -3.78 -13.55
N ASN A 199 -1.16 -4.78 -12.75
CA ASN A 199 -2.00 -5.90 -13.18
C ASN A 199 -3.44 -5.82 -12.63
N ILE A 200 -3.90 -4.68 -12.09
CA ILE A 200 -5.33 -4.48 -11.95
C ILE A 200 -5.88 -3.90 -13.24
N ASP A 201 -6.73 -4.67 -13.91
CA ASP A 201 -7.56 -4.14 -14.98
C ASP A 201 -8.62 -3.23 -14.34
N LEU A 202 -8.39 -1.92 -14.38
CA LEU A 202 -9.31 -0.94 -13.80
C LEU A 202 -10.67 -0.94 -14.51
N ASP A 203 -10.77 -1.49 -15.73
CA ASP A 203 -12.04 -1.64 -16.44
C ASP A 203 -12.97 -2.65 -15.73
N GLU A 204 -12.43 -3.51 -14.87
CA GLU A 204 -13.21 -4.41 -14.01
C GLU A 204 -13.73 -3.75 -12.72
N TYR A 205 -13.33 -2.51 -12.43
CA TYR A 205 -13.72 -1.79 -11.23
C TYR A 205 -14.74 -0.69 -11.53
N GLU A 206 -15.71 -0.55 -10.64
CA GLU A 206 -16.72 0.50 -10.73
C GLU A 206 -16.36 1.67 -9.81
N GLU A 207 -16.16 2.87 -10.36
CA GLU A 207 -15.98 4.09 -9.55
C GLU A 207 -17.31 4.55 -8.95
N LEU A 208 -17.34 4.66 -7.62
CA LEU A 208 -18.56 4.83 -6.84
C LEU A 208 -18.37 5.85 -5.72
N THR A 209 -19.48 6.40 -5.24
CA THR A 209 -19.52 7.01 -3.91
C THR A 209 -19.29 5.94 -2.85
N ILE A 210 -18.80 6.33 -1.68
CA ILE A 210 -18.59 5.39 -0.57
C ILE A 210 -19.93 4.81 -0.13
N LEU A 211 -21.02 5.58 -0.12
CA LEU A 211 -22.35 5.04 0.16
C LEU A 211 -22.72 3.92 -0.81
N ASP A 212 -22.57 4.12 -2.12
CA ASP A 212 -22.92 3.12 -3.12
C ASP A 212 -22.00 1.90 -3.04
N ALA A 213 -20.69 2.09 -2.86
CA ALA A 213 -19.72 1.00 -2.70
C ALA A 213 -20.09 0.06 -1.53
N ARG A 214 -20.58 0.61 -0.41
CA ARG A 214 -21.01 -0.18 0.75
C ARG A 214 -22.19 -1.10 0.44
N THR A 215 -23.09 -0.68 -0.46
CA THR A 215 -24.30 -1.44 -0.87
C THR A 215 -24.01 -2.56 -1.87
N LYS A 216 -22.82 -2.56 -2.48
CA LYS A 216 -22.41 -3.63 -3.39
C LYS A 216 -22.23 -4.95 -2.63
N LYS A 217 -22.40 -6.05 -3.37
CA LYS A 217 -22.20 -7.40 -2.85
C LYS A 217 -20.73 -7.60 -2.48
N ILE A 218 -20.48 -8.58 -1.61
CA ILE A 218 -19.13 -9.09 -1.38
C ILE A 218 -18.52 -9.52 -2.73
N ASP A 219 -17.21 -9.32 -2.87
CA ASP A 219 -16.38 -9.56 -4.05
C ASP A 219 -16.54 -8.52 -5.19
N HIS A 220 -17.43 -7.54 -5.04
CA HIS A 220 -17.54 -6.46 -6.02
C HIS A 220 -16.31 -5.55 -6.00
N LYS A 221 -15.77 -5.25 -7.18
CA LYS A 221 -14.58 -4.42 -7.38
C LYS A 221 -14.99 -2.95 -7.47
N VAL A 222 -14.51 -2.12 -6.54
CA VAL A 222 -14.89 -0.71 -6.44
C VAL A 222 -13.68 0.21 -6.48
N ILE A 223 -13.86 1.39 -7.05
CA ILE A 223 -12.96 2.53 -6.87
C ILE A 223 -13.69 3.57 -6.03
N VAL A 224 -13.05 4.01 -4.95
CA VAL A 224 -13.57 5.08 -4.08
C VAL A 224 -12.52 6.14 -3.84
N ASN A 225 -12.96 7.37 -3.64
CA ASN A 225 -12.11 8.52 -3.34
C ASN A 225 -12.62 9.21 -2.07
N GLY A 226 -11.71 9.60 -1.18
CA GLY A 226 -12.11 10.30 0.05
C GLY A 226 -10.93 10.82 0.85
N VAL A 227 -11.26 11.40 2.00
CA VAL A 227 -10.34 11.94 2.99
C VAL A 227 -10.09 10.89 4.07
N VAL A 228 -8.83 10.71 4.45
CA VAL A 228 -8.43 9.86 5.57
C VAL A 228 -8.88 10.53 6.88
N ALA A 229 -9.91 9.98 7.51
CA ALA A 229 -10.50 10.52 8.74
C ALA A 229 -9.86 9.96 10.01
N GLN A 230 -9.35 8.72 9.97
CA GLN A 230 -8.69 8.07 11.11
C GLN A 230 -7.77 6.95 10.64
N ILE A 231 -6.70 6.70 11.40
CA ILE A 231 -5.79 5.55 11.22
C ILE A 231 -5.93 4.62 12.43
N THR A 232 -6.03 3.32 12.19
CA THR A 232 -6.07 2.30 13.26
C THR A 232 -4.71 1.63 13.43
N TYR A 233 -4.49 1.04 14.62
CA TYR A 233 -3.21 0.46 14.99
C TYR A 233 -3.36 -0.97 15.53
N ALA A 234 -2.47 -1.85 15.09
CA ALA A 234 -2.16 -3.13 15.68
C ALA A 234 -1.13 -2.99 16.82
N ASN A 235 -0.86 -4.12 17.49
CA ASN A 235 0.06 -4.19 18.62
C ASN A 235 1.44 -3.60 18.28
N GLY A 236 1.99 -2.82 19.20
CA GLY A 236 3.24 -2.09 19.01
C GLY A 236 3.08 -0.82 18.15
N LYS A 237 1.89 -0.22 18.11
CA LYS A 237 1.56 0.98 17.32
C LYS A 237 1.84 0.83 15.82
N LYS A 238 1.70 -0.38 15.27
CA LYS A 238 1.83 -0.62 13.83
C LYS A 238 0.52 -0.24 13.15
N THR A 239 0.55 0.68 12.20
CA THR A 239 -0.64 1.08 11.43
C THR A 239 -1.24 -0.14 10.71
N ASN A 240 -2.57 -0.30 10.77
CA ASN A 240 -3.22 -1.48 10.19
C ASN A 240 -4.54 -1.22 9.43
N GLY A 241 -4.99 0.02 9.37
CA GLY A 241 -6.18 0.37 8.62
C GLY A 241 -6.47 1.85 8.63
N VAL A 242 -7.42 2.22 7.79
CA VAL A 242 -7.79 3.62 7.50
C VAL A 242 -9.31 3.74 7.43
N TYR A 243 -9.85 4.81 8.01
CA TYR A 243 -11.19 5.28 7.70
C TYR A 243 -11.14 6.29 6.57
N LEU A 244 -11.78 5.95 5.45
CA LEU A 244 -11.92 6.83 4.31
C LEU A 244 -13.33 7.43 4.28
N VAL A 245 -13.43 8.74 4.05
CA VAL A 245 -14.69 9.48 4.08
C VAL A 245 -14.86 10.31 2.82
N ASP A 246 -16.02 10.23 2.18
CA ASP A 246 -16.42 11.13 1.10
C ASP A 246 -17.62 12.00 1.57
N ASN A 247 -18.33 12.62 0.64
CA ASN A 247 -19.52 13.43 0.96
C ASN A 247 -20.80 12.61 1.15
N THR A 248 -20.73 11.28 1.13
CA THR A 248 -21.89 10.38 1.22
C THR A 248 -21.82 9.42 2.39
N ASN A 249 -20.62 8.92 2.74
CA ASN A 249 -20.42 7.98 3.83
C ASN A 249 -18.94 7.78 4.22
N ALA A 250 -18.71 6.81 5.09
CA ALA A 250 -17.38 6.32 5.46
C ALA A 250 -17.24 4.81 5.21
N ILE A 251 -16.02 4.36 4.95
CA ILE A 251 -15.69 2.94 4.84
C ILE A 251 -14.31 2.66 5.45
N TYR A 252 -14.18 1.49 6.05
CA TYR A 252 -12.92 1.02 6.61
C TYR A 252 -12.10 0.31 5.52
N LEU A 253 -10.82 0.65 5.45
CA LEU A 253 -9.81 0.03 4.60
C LEU A 253 -8.89 -0.80 5.50
N TYR A 254 -8.93 -2.12 5.38
CA TYR A 254 -8.01 -2.98 6.13
C TYR A 254 -6.74 -3.25 5.31
N ASP A 255 -5.77 -2.33 5.40
CA ASP A 255 -4.50 -2.44 4.69
C ASP A 255 -3.35 -1.75 5.45
N ASN A 256 -2.37 -2.54 5.89
CA ASN A 256 -1.22 -2.03 6.65
C ASN A 256 -0.31 -1.12 5.81
N ASN A 257 -0.16 -1.41 4.52
CA ASN A 257 0.74 -0.69 3.62
C ASN A 257 0.18 0.72 3.37
N ILE A 258 -1.09 0.79 2.98
CA ILE A 258 -1.78 2.08 2.81
C ILE A 258 -1.76 2.85 4.13
N ALA A 259 -2.16 2.23 5.24
CA ALA A 259 -2.19 2.89 6.54
C ALA A 259 -0.82 3.46 6.97
N SER A 260 0.29 2.83 6.58
CA SER A 260 1.64 3.32 6.88
C SER A 260 2.13 4.48 6.01
N THR A 261 1.44 4.74 4.89
CA THR A 261 1.87 5.72 3.86
C THR A 261 1.02 7.00 3.83
N VAL A 262 -0.08 7.03 4.58
CA VAL A 262 -1.04 8.15 4.61
C VAL A 262 -1.11 8.78 6.00
N LYS A 263 -1.64 10.00 6.07
CA LYS A 263 -1.93 10.75 7.30
C LYS A 263 -3.40 11.15 7.33
N VAL A 264 -3.93 11.38 8.53
CA VAL A 264 -5.26 12.00 8.69
C VAL A 264 -5.27 13.35 7.96
N GLY A 265 -6.31 13.57 7.16
CA GLY A 265 -6.48 14.72 6.27
C GLY A 265 -6.11 14.44 4.81
N ASP A 266 -5.23 13.46 4.53
CA ASP A 266 -4.84 13.13 3.15
C ASP A 266 -6.07 12.74 2.34
N THR A 267 -6.10 13.14 1.07
CA THR A 267 -7.11 12.64 0.11
C THR A 267 -6.51 11.50 -0.69
N ILE A 268 -7.19 10.34 -0.72
CA ILE A 268 -6.72 9.17 -1.44
C ILE A 268 -7.83 8.60 -2.34
N LYS A 269 -7.42 8.11 -3.51
CA LYS A 269 -8.25 7.30 -4.41
C LYS A 269 -7.71 5.88 -4.39
N VAL A 270 -8.58 4.91 -4.13
CA VAL A 270 -8.21 3.50 -4.00
C VAL A 270 -9.12 2.61 -4.83
N ALA A 271 -8.55 1.58 -5.44
CA ALA A 271 -9.29 0.42 -5.95
C ALA A 271 -9.28 -0.67 -4.87
N GLY A 272 -10.38 -1.38 -4.67
CA GLY A 272 -10.41 -2.49 -3.70
C GLY A 272 -11.62 -3.40 -3.89
N ILE A 273 -11.60 -4.52 -3.17
CA ILE A 273 -12.67 -5.52 -3.20
C ILE A 273 -13.58 -5.30 -1.99
N ARG A 274 -14.88 -5.17 -2.25
CA ARG A 274 -15.90 -5.06 -1.22
C ARG A 274 -16.00 -6.38 -0.45
N THR A 275 -15.77 -6.35 0.87
CA THR A 275 -15.81 -7.56 1.71
C THR A 275 -16.32 -7.30 3.13
N ASN A 276 -16.78 -8.33 3.82
CA ASN A 276 -17.18 -8.22 5.23
C ASN A 276 -16.21 -8.98 6.14
N PHE A 277 -15.89 -8.38 7.28
CA PHE A 277 -15.03 -9.01 8.29
C PHE A 277 -15.83 -9.63 9.44
N ILE A 278 -15.55 -10.89 9.74
CA ILE A 278 -15.97 -11.58 10.97
C ILE A 278 -14.75 -12.33 11.52
N LEU A 279 -14.54 -12.28 12.83
CA LEU A 279 -13.56 -13.13 13.48
C LEU A 279 -13.93 -14.61 13.29
N GLU A 280 -12.95 -15.47 13.00
CA GLU A 280 -13.22 -16.87 12.64
C GLU A 280 -14.09 -17.59 13.67
N ASP A 281 -13.73 -17.48 14.95
CA ASP A 281 -14.44 -18.11 16.07
C ASP A 281 -15.84 -17.52 16.32
N GLU A 282 -16.15 -16.36 15.72
CA GLU A 282 -17.42 -15.65 15.88
C GLU A 282 -18.41 -15.95 14.76
N LYS A 283 -17.99 -16.56 13.63
CA LYS A 283 -18.84 -16.81 12.45
C LYS A 283 -20.15 -17.53 12.79
N ASN A 284 -20.09 -18.56 13.65
CA ASN A 284 -21.27 -19.31 14.07
C ASN A 284 -22.27 -18.42 14.83
N GLN A 285 -21.79 -17.56 15.73
CA GLN A 285 -22.68 -16.66 16.50
C GLN A 285 -23.18 -15.51 15.62
N ALA A 286 -22.33 -14.97 14.75
CA ALA A 286 -22.71 -13.93 13.79
C ALA A 286 -23.87 -14.40 12.90
N SER A 287 -23.76 -15.61 12.32
CA SER A 287 -24.82 -16.22 11.52
C SER A 287 -26.13 -16.41 12.32
N ARG A 288 -26.04 -16.91 13.57
CA ARG A 288 -27.21 -17.06 14.45
C ARG A 288 -27.96 -15.76 14.71
N HIS A 289 -27.25 -14.64 14.81
CA HIS A 289 -27.85 -13.32 15.01
C HIS A 289 -28.12 -12.57 13.71
N GLY A 290 -27.74 -13.12 12.56
CA GLY A 290 -27.92 -12.51 11.25
C GLY A 290 -26.99 -11.33 10.98
N TYR A 291 -25.81 -11.32 11.62
CA TYR A 291 -24.75 -10.37 11.33
C TYR A 291 -23.84 -10.90 10.23
N GLU A 292 -23.80 -10.19 9.10
CA GLU A 292 -23.01 -10.56 7.92
C GLU A 292 -21.55 -10.11 7.98
N GLY A 293 -21.14 -9.49 9.10
CA GLY A 293 -19.79 -8.96 9.29
C GLY A 293 -19.64 -7.47 9.02
N ALA A 294 -18.45 -6.96 9.32
CA ALA A 294 -18.13 -5.55 9.24
C ALA A 294 -17.82 -5.13 7.81
N ILE A 295 -18.52 -4.11 7.31
CA ILE A 295 -18.36 -3.59 5.95
C ILE A 295 -17.00 -2.91 5.82
N GLN A 296 -16.16 -3.42 4.91
CA GLN A 296 -14.85 -2.87 4.60
C GLN A 296 -14.45 -3.12 3.13
N LEU A 297 -13.31 -2.54 2.74
CA LEU A 297 -12.56 -2.95 1.55
C LEU A 297 -11.32 -3.77 1.95
N ALA A 298 -10.95 -4.72 1.10
CA ALA A 298 -9.71 -5.49 1.17
C ALA A 298 -9.06 -5.56 -0.22
N ASP A 299 -7.87 -6.16 -0.31
CA ASP A 299 -7.08 -6.28 -1.55
C ASP A 299 -6.96 -4.93 -2.28
N ILE A 300 -6.48 -3.94 -1.53
CA ILE A 300 -6.58 -2.53 -1.89
C ILE A 300 -5.34 -2.07 -2.65
N VAL A 301 -5.55 -1.30 -3.71
CA VAL A 301 -4.51 -0.62 -4.48
C VAL A 301 -4.71 0.89 -4.37
N LEU A 302 -3.67 1.60 -3.95
CA LEU A 302 -3.64 3.06 -3.92
C LEU A 302 -3.42 3.60 -5.33
N LEU A 303 -4.39 4.34 -5.87
CA LEU A 303 -4.35 4.91 -7.23
C LEU A 303 -3.81 6.35 -7.21
N GLU A 304 -4.29 7.16 -6.28
CA GLU A 304 -3.86 8.55 -6.11
C GLU A 304 -3.75 8.90 -4.63
N LYS A 305 -2.81 9.79 -4.30
CA LYS A 305 -2.67 10.41 -2.98
C LYS A 305 -2.39 11.90 -3.15
N LYS A 306 -3.10 12.74 -2.38
CA LYS A 306 -2.87 14.17 -2.26
C LYS A 306 -2.67 14.51 -0.79
N GLU A 307 -1.50 15.03 -0.45
CA GLU A 307 -1.12 15.42 0.91
C GLU A 307 -1.72 16.78 1.27
N LEU A 308 -3.01 16.74 1.58
CA LEU A 308 -3.80 17.91 1.99
C LEU A 308 -4.18 17.73 3.45
N ASN A 309 -4.24 18.81 4.23
CA ASN A 309 -4.85 18.76 5.57
C ASN A 309 -6.37 19.01 5.45
N SER A 310 -7.04 18.19 4.63
CA SER A 310 -8.44 18.39 4.28
C SER A 310 -9.37 18.03 5.43
N SER A 311 -10.36 18.86 5.69
CA SER A 311 -11.55 18.44 6.44
C SER A 311 -12.45 17.58 5.53
N PHE A 312 -13.21 16.66 6.11
CA PHE A 312 -14.26 15.93 5.39
C PHE A 312 -15.64 16.52 5.66
N ASP A 313 -16.59 16.22 4.77
CA ASP A 313 -17.98 16.64 4.89
C ASP A 313 -18.67 15.87 6.02
N GLU A 314 -19.27 16.61 6.97
CA GLU A 314 -19.99 16.04 8.11
C GLU A 314 -21.52 16.04 7.90
N THR A 315 -22.04 16.60 6.79
CA THR A 315 -23.48 16.82 6.58
C THR A 315 -24.30 15.55 6.41
N TRP A 316 -23.68 14.47 5.93
CA TRP A 316 -24.31 13.15 5.80
C TRP A 316 -24.36 12.37 7.12
N ILE A 317 -23.60 12.79 8.14
CA ILE A 317 -23.45 12.05 9.40
C ILE A 317 -24.75 12.10 10.18
N GLN A 318 -25.38 10.94 10.31
CA GLN A 318 -26.64 10.79 11.01
C GLN A 318 -26.46 10.92 12.52
N GLN A 319 -27.41 11.61 13.16
CA GLN A 319 -27.49 11.65 14.62
C GLN A 319 -28.24 10.42 15.14
N LYS A 320 -27.58 9.61 15.97
CA LYS A 320 -28.16 8.48 16.72
C LYS A 320 -27.68 8.54 18.17
N THR A 321 -28.50 8.08 19.11
CA THR A 321 -28.05 7.82 20.50
C THR A 321 -27.16 6.58 20.55
N ILE A 322 -26.35 6.45 21.60
CA ILE A 322 -25.53 5.25 21.76
C ILE A 322 -26.42 4.01 21.90
N LYS A 323 -27.56 4.10 22.60
CA LYS A 323 -28.54 3.02 22.71
C LYS A 323 -29.09 2.58 21.35
N GLU A 324 -29.49 3.51 20.49
CA GLU A 324 -29.95 3.17 19.12
C GLU A 324 -28.87 2.43 18.31
N LEU A 325 -27.61 2.83 18.42
CA LEU A 325 -26.50 2.12 17.76
C LEU A 325 -26.34 0.71 18.33
N MET A 326 -26.35 0.57 19.65
CA MET A 326 -26.17 -0.71 20.32
C MET A 326 -27.33 -1.69 20.10
N GLU A 327 -28.55 -1.19 19.97
CA GLU A 327 -29.77 -1.97 19.77
C GLU A 327 -30.12 -2.17 18.28
N THR A 328 -29.27 -1.69 17.36
CA THR A 328 -29.48 -1.89 15.92
C THR A 328 -29.57 -3.38 15.60
N ASN A 329 -30.64 -3.79 14.93
CA ASN A 329 -30.84 -5.16 14.51
C ASN A 329 -30.00 -5.46 13.24
N PRO A 330 -28.97 -6.32 13.31
CA PRO A 330 -28.07 -6.61 12.19
C PRO A 330 -28.77 -7.30 11.02
N ARG A 331 -29.96 -7.90 11.22
CA ARG A 331 -30.78 -8.49 10.16
C ARG A 331 -31.47 -7.44 9.28
N ILE A 332 -31.55 -6.20 9.76
CA ILE A 332 -32.26 -5.11 9.11
C ILE A 332 -31.25 -4.08 8.56
N GLU A 333 -30.27 -3.70 9.37
CA GLU A 333 -29.30 -2.66 9.01
C GLU A 333 -27.89 -3.07 9.46
N ASN A 334 -26.92 -2.95 8.55
CA ASN A 334 -25.51 -3.09 8.89
C ASN A 334 -24.83 -1.72 8.97
N ILE A 335 -24.70 -1.22 10.20
CA ILE A 335 -24.17 0.11 10.51
C ILE A 335 -22.63 0.20 10.50
N THR A 336 -21.95 -0.92 10.27
CA THR A 336 -20.49 -0.98 10.42
C THR A 336 -19.74 -0.19 9.35
N GLY A 337 -18.59 0.38 9.68
CA GLY A 337 -17.77 1.22 8.82
C GLY A 337 -18.28 2.66 8.60
N SER A 338 -19.56 2.94 8.89
CA SER A 338 -20.13 4.30 8.82
C SER A 338 -19.78 5.12 10.08
N ILE A 339 -20.01 6.43 10.04
CA ILE A 339 -19.80 7.36 11.16
C ILE A 339 -21.16 7.90 11.63
N TYR A 340 -21.32 8.02 12.94
CA TYR A 340 -22.52 8.57 13.58
C TYR A 340 -22.14 9.65 14.57
N ARG A 341 -23.02 10.66 14.68
CA ARG A 341 -22.95 11.68 15.70
C ARG A 341 -23.84 11.27 16.87
N ALA A 342 -23.28 11.25 18.08
CA ALA A 342 -24.00 10.90 19.30
C ALA A 342 -23.61 11.83 20.45
N ASN A 343 -24.37 11.83 21.54
CA ASN A 343 -23.92 12.34 22.82
C ASN A 343 -23.56 11.15 23.69
N ALA A 344 -22.36 11.14 24.28
CA ALA A 344 -21.88 10.00 25.04
C ALA A 344 -21.06 10.44 26.25
N TYR A 345 -21.24 9.72 27.36
CA TYR A 345 -20.35 9.80 28.51
C TYR A 345 -19.09 8.99 28.22
N ILE A 346 -17.94 9.64 28.27
CA ILE A 346 -16.64 9.04 27.99
C ILE A 346 -16.05 8.57 29.31
N LYS A 347 -15.65 7.30 29.38
CA LYS A 347 -15.09 6.70 30.60
C LYS A 347 -13.85 5.88 30.31
N LYS A 348 -12.74 6.25 30.92
CA LYS A 348 -11.50 5.47 30.95
C LYS A 348 -11.63 4.37 32.00
N VAL A 349 -11.32 3.14 31.61
CA VAL A 349 -11.36 1.97 32.49
C VAL A 349 -10.05 1.21 32.35
N PRO A 350 -9.11 1.38 33.30
CA PRO A 350 -7.88 0.60 33.34
C PRO A 350 -8.15 -0.88 33.62
N GLY A 351 -7.53 -1.76 32.84
CA GLY A 351 -7.49 -3.21 33.05
C GLY A 351 -6.06 -3.72 33.28
N THR A 352 -5.90 -5.03 33.36
CA THR A 352 -4.58 -5.65 33.53
C THR A 352 -3.82 -5.67 32.20
N GLY A 353 -2.96 -4.68 31.98
CA GLY A 353 -2.13 -4.57 30.77
C GLY A 353 -2.81 -3.91 29.57
N PHE A 354 -4.02 -3.37 29.75
CA PHE A 354 -4.76 -2.63 28.73
C PHE A 354 -5.61 -1.52 29.36
N VAL A 355 -6.07 -0.58 28.54
CA VAL A 355 -7.07 0.44 28.91
C VAL A 355 -8.22 0.38 27.92
N ASN A 356 -9.45 0.36 28.43
CA ASN A 356 -10.64 0.52 27.59
C ASN A 356 -11.20 1.93 27.77
N TYR A 357 -11.59 2.56 26.68
CA TYR A 357 -12.38 3.79 26.70
C TYR A 357 -13.81 3.45 26.28
N TYR A 358 -14.76 3.71 27.18
CA TYR A 358 -16.18 3.46 26.96
C TYR A 358 -16.88 4.74 26.51
N PHE A 359 -17.83 4.58 25.59
CA PHE A 359 -18.82 5.56 25.21
C PHE A 359 -20.18 5.03 25.65
N ASN A 360 -20.71 5.61 26.72
CA ASN A 360 -22.00 5.23 27.29
C ASN A 360 -23.08 6.23 26.88
N ASP A 361 -24.29 5.75 26.74
CA ASP A 361 -25.46 6.58 26.51
C ASP A 361 -25.87 7.35 27.77
N LEU A 362 -26.86 8.23 27.62
CA LEU A 362 -27.41 9.03 28.72
C LEU A 362 -28.07 8.21 29.82
N ASP A 363 -28.39 6.93 29.58
CA ASP A 363 -28.95 6.03 30.60
C ASP A 363 -27.90 5.42 31.54
N ASP A 364 -26.60 5.71 31.31
CA ASP A 364 -25.44 5.19 32.03
C ASP A 364 -25.37 3.65 32.11
N LYS A 365 -26.09 2.96 31.22
CA LYS A 365 -26.18 1.50 31.16
C LYS A 365 -25.78 0.96 29.80
N THR A 366 -26.24 1.62 28.75
CA THR A 366 -26.07 1.17 27.38
C THR A 366 -24.82 1.81 26.82
N GLY A 367 -23.91 1.02 26.25
CA GLY A 367 -22.65 1.53 25.75
C GLY A 367 -21.73 0.46 25.23
N SER A 368 -20.61 0.90 24.66
CA SER A 368 -19.52 0.02 24.25
C SER A 368 -18.19 0.74 24.28
N TYR A 369 -17.12 -0.01 24.05
CA TYR A 369 -15.75 0.46 24.13
C TYR A 369 -15.14 0.68 22.76
N THR A 370 -14.06 1.45 22.75
CA THR A 370 -13.16 1.58 21.60
C THR A 370 -12.53 0.24 21.26
N TYR A 371 -12.64 -0.20 20.01
CA TYR A 371 -11.90 -1.37 19.56
C TYR A 371 -10.43 -1.00 19.38
N SER A 372 -9.56 -1.57 20.21
CA SER A 372 -8.11 -1.41 20.11
C SER A 372 -7.45 -2.77 19.88
N MET A 373 -6.52 -2.83 18.92
CA MET A 373 -5.59 -3.95 18.79
C MET A 373 -4.22 -3.62 19.43
N ASN A 374 -4.14 -2.53 20.18
CA ASN A 374 -2.91 -1.99 20.77
C ASN A 374 -3.10 -1.63 22.26
N ASN A 375 -3.93 -2.43 22.95
CA ASN A 375 -4.18 -2.37 24.39
C ASN A 375 -4.68 -1.00 24.90
N GLY A 376 -5.33 -0.22 24.03
CA GLY A 376 -5.84 1.13 24.32
C GLY A 376 -4.81 2.24 24.24
N SER A 377 -3.53 1.93 24.00
CA SER A 377 -2.47 2.97 23.96
C SER A 377 -2.56 3.90 22.74
N ASP A 378 -3.28 3.47 21.71
CA ASP A 378 -3.73 4.23 20.53
C ASP A 378 -4.78 5.31 20.88
N PHE A 379 -5.45 5.20 22.02
CA PHE A 379 -6.52 6.12 22.45
C PHE A 379 -6.17 6.95 23.69
N THR A 380 -4.89 7.06 24.04
CA THR A 380 -4.45 7.86 25.20
C THR A 380 -4.85 9.34 25.14
N TRP A 381 -5.07 9.86 23.93
CA TRP A 381 -5.60 11.21 23.73
C TRP A 381 -7.03 11.40 24.29
N LEU A 382 -7.78 10.32 24.55
CA LEU A 382 -9.08 10.39 25.21
C LEU A 382 -9.02 10.68 26.71
N ASP A 383 -7.83 10.63 27.32
CA ASP A 383 -7.65 10.86 28.77
C ASP A 383 -8.20 12.21 29.22
N GLU A 384 -8.10 13.25 28.39
CA GLU A 384 -8.59 14.59 28.72
C GLU A 384 -10.13 14.66 28.80
N TYR A 385 -10.84 13.68 28.23
CA TYR A 385 -12.31 13.63 28.21
C TYR A 385 -12.88 12.62 29.20
N ASP A 386 -12.05 11.95 30.00
CA ASP A 386 -12.53 11.00 31.00
C ASP A 386 -13.52 11.65 31.97
N GLY A 387 -14.69 11.03 32.11
CA GLY A 387 -15.77 11.49 32.96
C GLY A 387 -16.63 12.62 32.36
N GLN A 388 -16.45 12.97 31.09
CA GLN A 388 -17.20 14.04 30.43
C GLN A 388 -18.32 13.50 29.54
N LEU A 389 -19.43 14.24 29.48
CA LEU A 389 -20.49 14.05 28.51
C LEU A 389 -20.22 14.96 27.29
N ARG A 390 -19.93 14.37 26.13
CA ARG A 390 -19.52 15.10 24.91
C ARG A 390 -20.44 14.77 23.74
N THR A 391 -20.54 15.69 22.78
CA THR A 391 -20.90 15.32 21.41
C THR A 391 -19.72 14.54 20.80
N VAL A 392 -19.96 13.37 20.24
CA VAL A 392 -18.92 12.48 19.70
C VAL A 392 -19.28 12.03 18.29
N TYR A 393 -18.25 11.79 17.49
CA TYR A 393 -18.34 11.21 16.16
C TYR A 393 -17.65 9.87 16.19
N LEU A 394 -18.45 8.80 16.15
CA LEU A 394 -17.99 7.44 16.32
C LEU A 394 -18.26 6.65 15.05
N SER A 395 -17.25 5.95 14.55
CA SER A 395 -17.50 4.86 13.62
C SER A 395 -17.79 3.57 14.37
N VAL A 396 -18.74 2.78 13.86
CA VAL A 396 -18.95 1.40 14.32
C VAL A 396 -18.02 0.50 13.53
N ILE A 397 -16.85 0.14 14.06
CA ILE A 397 -15.86 -0.61 13.26
C ILE A 397 -16.31 -2.01 12.91
N ASN A 398 -16.83 -2.73 13.90
CA ASN A 398 -17.29 -4.10 13.79
C ASN A 398 -18.20 -4.41 14.97
N ALA A 399 -18.65 -5.67 15.06
CA ALA A 399 -19.30 -6.17 16.25
C ALA A 399 -18.63 -7.45 16.76
N LYS A 400 -18.73 -7.67 18.07
CA LYS A 400 -18.39 -8.94 18.71
C LYS A 400 -19.63 -9.82 18.73
N SER A 401 -19.54 -11.03 18.17
CA SER A 401 -20.67 -11.97 18.16
C SER A 401 -20.53 -13.02 19.26
N THR A 402 -21.52 -13.11 20.14
CA THR A 402 -21.53 -14.04 21.29
C THR A 402 -22.83 -14.81 21.34
N ALA A 403 -22.92 -15.81 22.23
CA ALA A 403 -24.17 -16.52 22.47
C ALA A 403 -25.32 -15.59 22.92
N SER A 404 -24.99 -14.49 23.60
CA SER A 404 -25.94 -13.51 24.14
C SER A 404 -26.40 -12.46 23.13
N GLY A 405 -25.71 -12.31 22.00
CA GLY A 405 -26.04 -11.30 20.99
C GLY A 405 -24.83 -10.70 20.30
N ILE A 406 -25.09 -9.58 19.63
CA ILE A 406 -24.13 -8.77 18.90
C ILE A 406 -23.79 -7.53 19.73
N GLN A 407 -22.51 -7.28 19.95
CA GLN A 407 -22.03 -6.09 20.64
C GLN A 407 -21.17 -5.26 19.69
N TYR A 408 -21.73 -4.18 19.16
CA TYR A 408 -21.00 -3.22 18.34
C TYR A 408 -19.84 -2.58 19.11
N ARG A 409 -18.75 -2.25 18.41
CA ARG A 409 -17.55 -1.63 18.97
C ARG A 409 -17.20 -0.38 18.17
N PHE A 410 -16.59 0.60 18.82
CA PHE A 410 -16.41 1.92 18.24
C PHE A 410 -14.97 2.23 17.87
N ILE A 411 -14.80 3.12 16.89
CA ILE A 411 -13.58 3.89 16.67
C ILE A 411 -13.95 5.37 16.75
N PRO A 412 -13.34 6.13 17.66
CA PRO A 412 -13.57 7.56 17.75
C PRO A 412 -12.90 8.29 16.58
N ILE A 413 -13.69 9.06 15.85
CA ILE A 413 -13.23 9.90 14.73
C ILE A 413 -12.94 11.31 15.25
N LYS A 414 -13.84 11.86 16.06
CA LYS A 414 -13.74 13.22 16.60
C LYS A 414 -14.52 13.33 17.91
N ILE A 415 -13.96 14.07 18.87
CA ILE A 415 -14.66 14.48 20.09
C ILE A 415 -15.03 15.96 19.93
N GLY A 416 -16.32 16.25 19.95
CA GLY A 416 -16.88 17.58 19.86
C GLY A 416 -17.05 18.22 21.24
N ASP A 417 -17.92 19.22 21.31
CA ASP A 417 -18.11 20.06 22.49
C ASP A 417 -18.68 19.32 23.70
N LEU A 418 -18.55 19.94 24.87
CA LEU A 418 -19.26 19.52 26.08
C LEU A 418 -20.75 19.57 25.81
N PHE A 419 -21.44 18.47 26.09
CA PHE A 419 -22.89 18.42 25.94
C PHE A 419 -23.55 18.83 27.25
N GLU A 420 -24.17 20.00 27.25
CA GLU A 420 -24.99 20.49 28.36
C GLU A 420 -26.40 19.92 28.23
N TYR A 421 -26.82 19.14 29.23
CA TYR A 421 -28.15 18.55 29.25
C TYR A 421 -29.23 19.63 29.44
N ASP A 422 -30.07 19.84 28.43
CA ASP A 422 -31.25 20.68 28.54
C ASP A 422 -32.39 19.89 29.21
N SER A 423 -32.88 20.37 30.35
CA SER A 423 -34.04 19.80 31.07
C SER A 423 -35.30 19.67 30.20
N LYS A 424 -35.42 20.42 29.10
CA LYS A 424 -36.50 20.24 28.10
C LYS A 424 -36.43 18.88 27.39
N TYR A 425 -35.29 18.21 27.42
CA TYR A 425 -35.13 16.84 26.92
C TYR A 425 -35.77 15.80 27.85
N ASN A 426 -36.10 16.14 29.11
CA ASN A 426 -36.67 15.20 30.09
C ASN A 426 -37.87 14.37 29.58
N PRO A 427 -38.87 14.94 28.88
CA PRO A 427 -39.98 14.15 28.35
C PRO A 427 -39.54 13.17 27.28
N ILE A 428 -38.65 13.60 26.38
CA ILE A 428 -38.09 12.73 25.31
C ILE A 428 -37.26 11.63 25.94
N TYR A 429 -36.43 11.95 26.93
CA TYR A 429 -35.65 10.99 27.71
C TYR A 429 -36.56 9.97 28.40
N ALA A 430 -37.58 10.43 29.12
CA ALA A 430 -38.53 9.56 29.82
C ALA A 430 -39.21 8.57 28.85
N VAL A 431 -39.69 9.06 27.71
CA VAL A 431 -40.30 8.20 26.68
C VAL A 431 -39.28 7.25 26.08
N LYS A 432 -38.15 7.75 25.57
CA LYS A 432 -37.14 6.97 24.83
C LYS A 432 -36.46 5.89 25.68
N TYR A 433 -36.22 6.17 26.96
CA TYR A 433 -35.47 5.25 27.82
C TYR A 433 -36.34 4.41 28.76
N TYR A 434 -37.58 4.84 29.06
CA TYR A 434 -38.46 4.12 30.00
C TYR A 434 -39.90 3.92 29.51
N GLY A 435 -40.32 4.64 28.46
CA GLY A 435 -41.70 4.64 27.97
C GLY A 435 -41.95 3.69 26.82
N VAL A 436 -41.05 3.61 25.82
CA VAL A 436 -41.26 2.85 24.57
C VAL A 436 -41.67 1.39 24.84
N ASP A 437 -40.94 0.68 25.70
CA ASP A 437 -41.21 -0.72 26.06
C ASP A 437 -42.60 -0.95 26.68
N GLN A 438 -43.23 0.10 27.24
CA GLN A 438 -44.57 0.02 27.81
C GLN A 438 -45.66 0.02 26.74
N PHE A 439 -45.37 0.50 25.52
CA PHE A 439 -46.30 0.55 24.40
C PHE A 439 -46.17 -0.63 23.43
N GLU A 440 -45.05 -1.35 23.43
CA GLU A 440 -44.83 -2.52 22.56
C GLU A 440 -45.44 -3.82 23.10
N LYS A 441 -45.86 -3.85 24.37
CA LYS A 441 -46.62 -4.99 24.92
C LYS A 441 -48.08 -4.86 24.53
N SER A 442 -48.54 -5.71 23.62
CA SER A 442 -49.95 -5.85 23.27
C SER A 442 -50.80 -6.13 24.51
N ILE A 443 -51.68 -5.19 24.86
CA ILE A 443 -52.71 -5.39 25.89
C ILE A 443 -53.72 -6.38 25.34
N ILE A 444 -53.71 -7.62 25.83
CA ILE A 444 -54.77 -8.59 25.58
C ILE A 444 -55.97 -8.18 26.46
N ILE A 445 -56.93 -7.46 25.89
CA ILE A 445 -58.20 -7.15 26.56
C ILE A 445 -59.10 -8.38 26.43
N HIS A 446 -59.30 -9.13 27.52
CA HIS A 446 -60.35 -10.16 27.59
C HIS A 446 -61.70 -9.51 27.84
N PHE A 447 -62.51 -9.36 26.80
CA PHE A 447 -63.94 -9.09 26.97
C PHE A 447 -64.63 -10.37 27.45
N HIS A 448 -65.04 -10.40 28.72
CA HIS A 448 -66.01 -11.39 29.18
C HIS A 448 -67.36 -11.09 28.52
N GLN A 449 -67.79 -11.97 27.61
CA GLN A 449 -69.18 -11.99 27.16
C GLN A 449 -70.07 -12.30 28.36
N ILE A 450 -70.86 -11.32 28.78
CA ILE A 450 -71.99 -11.53 29.69
C ILE A 450 -73.01 -12.35 28.90
N LYS A 451 -73.20 -13.61 29.28
CA LYS A 451 -74.30 -14.44 28.78
C LYS A 451 -75.59 -13.90 29.42
N ASN A 452 -76.53 -13.49 28.56
CA ASN A 452 -77.93 -13.31 28.92
C ASN A 452 -78.61 -14.66 29.15
#